data_AF-X6LF17-F1
#
_entry.id   AF-X6LF17-F1
#
_cell.length_a   1.000
_cell.length_b   1.000
_cell.length_c   1.000
_cell.angle_alpha   90.00
_cell.angle_beta   90.00
_cell.angle_gamma   90.00
#
_symmetry.space_group_name_H-M   'P 1'
#
loop_
_entity.id
_entity.type
_entity.pdbx_description
1 polymer ?
#
loop_
_entity_poly.entity_id
_entity_poly.type
_entity_poly.pdbx_seq_one_letter_code
_entity_poly.pdbx_strand_id
1 'polypeptide(L)'
;MNSNKISVIPALIEPTSGTIAKTDKEKAEMLVSWFSQPPQPPSYSEETKEHYQLVGDEITAVIDTKRYEEINHRRRNIEALRYISSHKAQGPDNIHNQMIKNGGQALINSLVVLFNWSFKIGYVPRLWKRANI
;
A
#
# COMPACT_ATOMS: atom_id res chain seq x y z
N MET A 1 -5.49 -21.92 -60.23
CA MET A 1 -6.15 -20.64 -59.93
C MET A 1 -6.14 -20.45 -58.42
N ASN A 2 -5.19 -19.68 -57.88
CA ASN A 2 -5.05 -19.48 -56.44
C ASN A 2 -5.44 -18.03 -56.14
N SER A 3 -6.65 -17.84 -55.66
CA SER A 3 -7.20 -16.52 -55.36
C SER A 3 -6.50 -15.95 -54.13
N ASN A 4 -5.61 -14.98 -54.35
CA ASN A 4 -4.98 -14.20 -53.29
C ASN A 4 -6.07 -13.59 -52.40
N LYS A 5 -6.24 -14.13 -51.19
CA LYS A 5 -6.97 -13.49 -50.10
C LYS A 5 -6.19 -12.24 -49.72
N ILE A 6 -6.53 -11.09 -50.29
CA ILE A 6 -6.07 -9.80 -49.79
C ILE A 6 -6.63 -9.70 -48.36
N SER A 7 -5.77 -9.90 -47.36
CA SER A 7 -6.12 -9.67 -45.97
C SER A 7 -6.28 -8.16 -45.79
N VAL A 8 -7.49 -7.65 -45.99
CA VAL A 8 -7.78 -6.23 -45.77
C VAL A 8 -7.69 -5.98 -44.27
N ILE A 9 -6.57 -5.40 -43.82
CA ILE A 9 -6.39 -4.98 -42.45
C ILE A 9 -7.34 -3.80 -42.22
N PRO A 10 -8.28 -3.87 -41.26
CA PRO A 10 -9.22 -2.80 -40.98
C PRO A 10 -8.51 -1.48 -40.69
N ALA A 11 -9.14 -0.36 -41.05
CA ALA A 11 -8.72 0.96 -40.61
C ALA A 11 -9.04 1.13 -39.11
N LEU A 12 -8.17 1.84 -38.39
CA LEU A 12 -8.42 2.21 -36.99
C LEU A 12 -9.04 3.60 -36.94
N ILE A 13 -10.02 3.79 -36.06
CA ILE A 13 -10.71 5.06 -35.88
C ILE A 13 -10.50 5.50 -34.44
N GLU A 14 -10.00 6.72 -34.25
CA GLU A 14 -9.89 7.31 -32.92
C GLU A 14 -11.29 7.67 -32.39
N PRO A 15 -11.73 7.15 -31.23
CA PRO A 15 -13.09 7.33 -30.74
C PRO A 15 -13.48 8.79 -30.47
N THR A 16 -12.50 9.63 -30.10
CA THR A 16 -12.72 11.00 -29.62
C THR A 16 -12.69 12.03 -30.74
N SER A 17 -11.77 11.88 -31.71
CA SER A 17 -11.58 12.83 -32.81
C SER A 17 -12.25 12.38 -34.11
N GLY A 18 -12.58 11.08 -34.23
CA GLY A 18 -13.06 10.47 -35.47
C GLY A 18 -11.96 10.29 -36.54
N THR A 19 -10.69 10.55 -36.21
CA THR A 19 -9.58 10.44 -37.15
C THR A 19 -9.34 8.99 -37.55
N ILE A 20 -9.15 8.74 -38.85
CA ILE A 20 -9.02 7.39 -39.41
C ILE A 20 -7.55 7.14 -39.80
N ALA A 21 -6.91 6.17 -39.16
CA ALA A 21 -5.57 5.68 -39.53
C ALA A 21 -5.67 4.66 -40.68
N LYS A 22 -5.07 5.00 -41.82
CA LYS A 22 -5.10 4.19 -43.04
C LYS A 22 -3.78 3.47 -43.27
N THR A 23 -2.66 4.09 -42.92
CA THR A 23 -1.32 3.47 -43.06
C THR A 23 -0.93 2.69 -41.80
N ASP A 24 -0.06 1.68 -41.93
CA ASP A 24 0.41 0.90 -40.79
C ASP A 24 1.17 1.76 -39.77
N LYS A 25 1.86 2.80 -40.24
CA LYS A 25 2.52 3.80 -39.37
C LYS A 25 1.50 4.56 -38.52
N GLU A 26 0.46 5.11 -39.14
CA GLU A 26 -0.62 5.82 -38.41
C GLU A 26 -1.31 4.92 -37.40
N LYS A 27 -1.52 3.64 -37.74
CA LYS A 27 -2.12 2.65 -36.83
C LYS A 27 -1.22 2.39 -35.62
N ALA A 28 0.08 2.21 -35.85
CA ALA A 28 1.05 2.01 -34.77
C ALA A 28 1.11 3.24 -33.84
N GLU A 29 1.16 4.44 -34.40
CA GLU A 29 1.16 5.69 -33.62
C GLU A 29 -0.14 5.85 -32.81
N MET A 30 -1.29 5.51 -33.38
CA MET A 30 -2.59 5.56 -32.70
C MET A 30 -2.68 4.56 -31.53
N LEU A 31 -2.18 3.33 -31.71
CA LEU A 31 -2.13 2.34 -30.64
C LEU A 31 -1.14 2.74 -29.53
N VAL A 32 0.03 3.25 -29.90
CA VAL A 32 1.00 3.78 -28.92
C VAL A 32 0.37 4.90 -28.11
N SER A 33 -0.32 5.84 -28.75
CA SER A 33 -1.04 6.92 -28.05
C SER A 33 -2.10 6.36 -27.09
N TRP A 34 -2.92 5.41 -27.55
CA TRP A 34 -3.97 4.76 -26.74
C TRP A 34 -3.41 4.05 -25.50
N PHE A 35 -2.36 3.23 -25.67
CA PHE A 35 -1.74 2.49 -24.56
C PHE A 35 -0.80 3.34 -23.69
N SER A 36 -0.44 4.54 -24.13
CA SER A 36 0.32 5.49 -23.31
C SER A 36 -0.57 6.19 -22.27
N GLN A 37 -1.90 6.13 -22.42
CA GLN A 37 -2.83 6.66 -21.43
C GLN A 37 -2.93 5.71 -20.22
N PRO A 38 -3.16 6.23 -19.01
CA PRO A 38 -3.50 5.40 -17.87
C PRO A 38 -4.71 4.51 -18.21
N PRO A 39 -4.77 3.26 -17.70
CA PRO A 39 -5.94 2.41 -17.88
C PRO A 39 -7.19 3.19 -17.49
N GLN A 40 -8.12 3.34 -18.43
CA GLN A 40 -9.37 4.02 -18.14
C GLN A 40 -10.30 3.04 -17.42
N PRO A 41 -10.90 3.44 -16.29
CA PRO A 41 -11.90 2.61 -15.65
C PRO A 41 -13.09 2.42 -16.62
N PRO A 42 -13.83 1.30 -16.53
CA PRO A 42 -15.07 1.12 -17.28
C PRO A 42 -15.97 2.35 -17.17
N SER A 43 -16.59 2.75 -18.28
CA SER A 43 -17.55 3.85 -18.29
C SER A 43 -18.58 3.66 -17.17
N TYR A 44 -18.77 4.68 -16.32
CA TYR A 44 -19.81 4.63 -15.30
C TYR A 44 -21.19 4.60 -15.99
N SER A 45 -21.88 3.48 -15.85
CA SER A 45 -23.26 3.24 -16.25
C SER A 45 -24.03 2.61 -15.08
N GLU A 46 -25.35 2.60 -15.13
CA GLU A 46 -26.17 1.92 -14.10
C GLU A 46 -25.82 0.42 -13.97
N GLU A 47 -25.40 -0.24 -15.05
CA GLU A 47 -24.94 -1.64 -15.03
C GLU A 47 -23.64 -1.82 -14.24
N THR A 48 -22.76 -0.82 -14.25
CA THR A 48 -21.45 -0.86 -13.55
C THR A 48 -21.48 -0.28 -12.14
N LYS A 49 -22.58 0.36 -11.75
CA LYS A 49 -22.72 1.08 -10.47
C LYS A 49 -22.52 0.17 -9.27
N GLU A 50 -23.13 -1.01 -9.29
CA GLU A 50 -22.99 -2.00 -8.22
C GLU A 50 -21.55 -2.48 -8.06
N HIS A 51 -20.83 -2.67 -9.17
CA HIS A 51 -19.42 -3.05 -9.16
C HIS A 51 -18.56 -1.97 -8.48
N TYR A 52 -18.74 -0.70 -8.84
CA TYR A 52 -18.01 0.39 -8.21
C TYR A 52 -18.33 0.55 -6.72
N GLN A 53 -19.59 0.35 -6.34
CA GLN A 53 -19.99 0.36 -4.93
C GLN A 53 -19.29 -0.75 -4.15
N LEU A 54 -19.32 -1.98 -4.67
CA LEU A 54 -18.67 -3.14 -4.04
C LEU A 54 -17.16 -2.91 -3.86
N VAL A 55 -16.49 -2.40 -4.89
CA VAL A 55 -15.05 -2.07 -4.82
C VAL A 55 -14.79 -0.99 -3.77
N GLY A 56 -15.64 0.04 -3.70
CA GLY A 56 -15.54 1.10 -2.69
C GLY A 56 -15.71 0.57 -1.26
N ASP A 57 -16.69 -0.31 -1.05
CA ASP A 57 -16.95 -0.95 0.24
C ASP A 57 -15.79 -1.85 0.66
N GLU A 58 -15.23 -2.63 -0.27
CA GLU A 58 -14.06 -3.48 -0.02
C GLU A 58 -12.83 -2.65 0.38
N ILE A 59 -12.54 -1.57 -0.37
CA ILE A 59 -11.44 -0.65 -0.04
C ILE A 59 -11.63 -0.07 1.36
N THR A 60 -12.85 0.37 1.68
CA THR A 60 -13.18 0.93 2.99
C THR A 60 -12.95 -0.08 4.10
N ALA A 61 -13.43 -1.32 3.92
CA ALA A 61 -13.25 -2.40 4.88
C ALA A 61 -11.76 -2.73 5.12
N VAL A 62 -10.94 -2.76 4.07
CA VAL A 62 -9.49 -2.99 4.18
C VAL A 62 -8.81 -1.84 4.94
N ILE A 63 -9.19 -0.59 4.66
CA ILE A 63 -8.65 0.59 5.35
C ILE A 63 -9.02 0.56 6.83
N ASP A 64 -10.27 0.26 7.15
CA ASP A 64 -10.76 0.20 8.53
C ASP A 64 -10.10 -0.92 9.32
N THR A 65 -9.89 -2.08 8.70
CA THR A 65 -9.17 -3.20 9.31
C THR A 65 -7.74 -2.80 9.66
N LYS A 66 -7.01 -2.19 8.71
CA LYS A 66 -5.63 -1.71 8.96
C LYS A 66 -5.59 -0.66 10.07
N ARG A 67 -6.51 0.29 10.06
CA ARG A 67 -6.61 1.33 11.08
C ARG A 67 -6.90 0.74 12.46
N TYR A 68 -7.80 -0.24 12.54
CA TYR A 68 -8.12 -0.95 13.78
C TYR A 68 -6.90 -1.70 14.32
N GLU A 69 -6.16 -2.39 13.46
CA GLU A 69 -4.92 -3.06 13.83
C GLU A 69 -3.88 -2.07 14.37
N GLU A 70 -3.64 -0.94 13.69
CA GLU A 70 -2.69 0.08 14.13
C GLU A 70 -3.05 0.65 15.51
N ILE A 71 -4.33 0.98 15.74
CA ILE A 71 -4.83 1.47 17.02
C ILE A 71 -4.62 0.41 18.11
N ASN A 72 -4.93 -0.85 17.82
CA ASN A 72 -4.76 -1.94 18.78
C ASN A 72 -3.30 -2.20 19.12
N HIS A 73 -2.40 -2.22 18.14
CA HIS A 73 -0.97 -2.37 18.38
C HIS A 73 -0.43 -1.21 19.21
N ARG A 74 -0.82 0.03 18.89
CA ARG A 74 -0.46 1.20 19.70
C ARG A 74 -0.92 1.07 21.15
N ARG A 75 -2.18 0.68 21.37
CA ARG A 75 -2.75 0.49 22.71
C ARG A 75 -1.99 -0.59 23.48
N ARG A 76 -1.74 -1.75 22.87
CA ARG A 76 -0.99 -2.86 23.48
C ARG A 76 0.45 -2.46 23.84
N ASN A 77 1.13 -1.72 22.97
CA ASN A 77 2.48 -1.24 23.24
C ASN A 77 2.50 -0.28 24.44
N ILE A 78 1.56 0.68 24.49
CA ILE A 78 1.43 1.61 25.63
C ILE A 78 1.14 0.86 26.93
N GLU A 79 0.27 -0.15 26.87
CA GLU A 79 -0.06 -1.01 28.00
C GLU A 79 1.17 -1.80 28.48
N ALA A 80 1.94 -2.39 27.57
CA ALA A 80 3.17 -3.11 27.88
C ALA A 80 4.24 -2.22 28.55
N LEU A 81 4.37 -0.96 28.13
CA LEU A 81 5.31 -0.01 28.74
C LEU A 81 5.02 0.21 30.23
N ARG A 82 3.76 0.08 30.68
CA ARG A 82 3.40 0.20 32.11
C ARG A 82 4.00 -0.92 32.96
N TYR A 83 4.21 -2.10 32.36
CA TYR A 83 4.74 -3.29 33.04
C TYR A 83 6.26 -3.39 33.03
N ILE A 84 6.97 -2.46 32.40
CA ILE A 84 8.44 -2.41 32.47
C ILE A 84 8.86 -2.29 33.95
N SER A 85 9.76 -3.14 34.41
CA SER A 85 10.28 -3.06 35.77
C SER A 85 11.23 -1.87 35.92
N SER A 86 10.99 -1.03 36.92
CA SER A 86 11.80 0.18 37.15
C SER A 86 13.25 -0.08 37.58
N HIS A 87 13.55 -1.29 38.06
CA HIS A 87 14.79 -1.63 38.76
C HIS A 87 15.62 -2.70 38.03
N LYS A 88 15.34 -2.96 36.75
CA LYS A 88 16.14 -3.87 35.94
C LYS A 88 17.35 -3.13 35.36
N ALA A 89 18.46 -3.86 35.22
CA ALA A 89 19.66 -3.35 34.57
C ALA A 89 19.36 -2.85 33.16
N GLN A 90 20.00 -1.75 32.78
CA GLN A 90 19.88 -1.17 31.45
C GLN A 90 20.52 -2.06 30.38
N GLY A 91 20.09 -1.89 29.13
CA GLY A 91 20.71 -2.55 28.00
C GLY A 91 22.10 -1.97 27.66
N PRO A 92 22.77 -2.53 26.64
CA PRO A 92 24.03 -2.00 26.11
C PRO A 92 23.91 -0.59 25.49
N ASP A 93 22.68 -0.10 25.30
CA ASP A 93 22.37 1.26 24.85
C ASP A 93 22.43 2.30 25.99
N ASN A 94 22.62 1.87 27.23
CA ASN A 94 22.59 2.70 28.44
C ASN A 94 21.26 3.46 28.64
N ILE A 95 20.16 2.92 28.11
CA ILE A 95 18.82 3.48 28.33
C ILE A 95 18.22 2.79 29.56
N HIS A 96 18.14 3.52 30.67
CA HIS A 96 17.53 3.00 31.89
C HIS A 96 16.00 2.96 31.79
N ASN A 97 15.36 1.96 32.41
CA ASN A 97 13.91 1.78 32.35
C ASN A 97 13.09 2.98 32.89
N GLN A 98 13.67 3.76 33.81
CA GLN A 98 13.08 5.01 34.28
C GLN A 98 12.99 6.09 33.18
N MET A 99 13.96 6.13 32.26
CA MET A 99 13.90 7.05 31.11
C MET A 99 12.73 6.68 30.19
N ILE A 100 12.48 5.39 30.00
CA ILE A 100 11.36 4.89 29.19
C ILE A 100 10.02 5.27 29.82
N LYS A 101 9.88 5.11 31.14
CA LYS A 101 8.64 5.46 31.86
C LYS A 101 8.35 6.96 31.89
N ASN A 102 9.40 7.77 32.02
CA ASN A 102 9.28 9.21 32.20
C ASN A 102 9.49 10.02 30.92
N GLY A 103 9.83 9.38 29.79
CA GLY A 103 10.16 10.05 28.52
C GLY A 103 8.98 10.68 27.77
N GLY A 104 7.79 10.67 28.36
CA GLY A 104 6.60 11.34 27.83
C GLY A 104 6.09 10.77 26.50
N GLN A 105 5.16 11.50 25.88
CA GLN A 105 4.44 11.02 24.69
C GLN A 105 5.36 10.85 23.47
N ALA A 106 6.39 11.69 23.33
CA ALA A 106 7.33 11.61 22.21
C ALA A 106 8.09 10.28 22.21
N LEU A 107 8.65 9.87 23.35
CA LEU A 107 9.33 8.58 23.48
C LEU A 107 8.38 7.40 23.28
N ILE A 108 7.17 7.49 23.84
CA ILE A 108 6.12 6.48 23.62
C ILE A 108 5.81 6.31 22.13
N ASN A 109 5.66 7.41 21.39
CA ASN A 109 5.39 7.37 19.95
C ASN A 109 6.54 6.70 19.18
N SER A 110 7.80 7.05 19.49
CA SER A 110 8.97 6.42 18.89
C SER A 110 9.03 4.91 19.17
N LEU A 111 8.75 4.49 20.41
CA LEU A 111 8.73 3.08 20.80
C LEU A 111 7.60 2.32 20.11
N VAL A 112 6.40 2.90 20.00
CA VAL A 112 5.28 2.30 19.27
C VAL A 112 5.66 2.06 17.81
N VAL A 113 6.25 3.04 17.13
CA VAL A 113 6.70 2.88 15.73
C VAL A 113 7.73 1.77 15.62
N LEU A 114 8.72 1.75 16.51
CA LEU A 114 9.80 0.77 16.52
C LEU A 114 9.29 -0.65 16.76
N PHE A 115 8.42 -0.86 17.75
CA PHE A 115 7.83 -2.17 18.02
C PHE A 115 6.88 -2.63 16.92
N ASN A 116 6.05 -1.73 16.37
CA ASN A 116 5.18 -2.06 15.25
C ASN A 116 5.98 -2.53 14.04
N TRP A 117 7.10 -1.87 13.75
CA TRP A 117 8.03 -2.31 12.70
C TRP A 117 8.56 -3.71 12.99
N SER A 118 9.07 -3.94 14.20
CA SER A 118 9.57 -5.25 14.64
C SER A 118 8.54 -6.37 14.49
N PHE A 119 7.28 -6.12 14.87
CA PHE A 119 6.17 -7.06 14.67
C PHE A 119 5.89 -7.32 13.18
N LYS A 120 5.81 -6.25 12.37
CA LYS A 120 5.52 -6.35 10.94
C LYS A 120 6.54 -7.17 10.16
N ILE A 121 7.82 -7.06 10.51
CA ILE A 121 8.90 -7.80 9.86
C ILE A 121 9.21 -9.15 10.53
N GLY A 122 8.54 -9.49 11.64
CA GLY A 122 8.77 -10.72 12.40
C GLY A 122 10.17 -10.82 13.02
N TYR A 123 10.85 -9.70 13.26
CA TYR A 123 12.23 -9.67 13.74
C TYR A 123 12.38 -8.82 14.99
N VAL A 124 12.92 -9.42 16.06
CA VAL A 124 13.30 -8.72 17.30
C VAL A 124 14.82 -8.68 17.39
N PRO A 125 15.45 -7.48 17.47
CA PRO A 125 16.89 -7.36 17.58
C PRO A 125 17.46 -8.13 18.77
N ARG A 126 18.49 -8.96 18.51
CA ARG A 126 19.15 -9.76 19.57
C ARG A 126 19.70 -8.89 20.71
N LEU A 127 20.15 -7.68 20.40
CA LEU A 127 20.70 -6.74 21.37
C LEU A 127 19.66 -6.31 22.43
N TRP A 128 18.37 -6.25 22.09
CA TRP A 128 17.32 -5.88 23.05
C TRP A 128 17.12 -6.92 24.15
N LYS A 129 17.63 -8.15 23.96
CA LYS A 129 17.60 -9.21 24.98
C LYS A 129 18.84 -9.21 25.88
N ARG A 130 19.82 -8.34 25.62
CA ARG A 130 21.05 -8.23 26.41
C ARG A 130 20.88 -7.14 27.47
N ALA A 131 21.32 -7.44 28.68
CA ALA A 131 21.47 -6.45 29.74
C ALA A 131 22.97 -6.23 30.00
N ASN A 132 23.34 -5.02 30.40
CA ASN A 132 24.65 -4.76 30.99
C ASN A 132 24.61 -5.28 32.42
N ILE A 133 25.23 -6.44 32.64
CA ILE A 133 25.47 -7.06 33.95
C ILE A 133 26.97 -7.24 34.10
#